data_AF-A0AAW7YGU4-F1
#
_entry.id   AF-A0AAW7YGU4-F1
#
_cell.length_a   1.000
_cell.length_b   1.000
_cell.length_c   1.000
_cell.angle_alpha   90.00
_cell.angle_beta   90.00
_cell.angle_gamma   90.00
#
_symmetry.space_group_name_H-M   'P 1'
#
loop_
_entity.id
_entity.type
_entity.pdbx_description
1 polymer ?
#
loop_
_entity_poly.entity_id
_entity_poly.type
_entity_poly.pdbx_seq_one_letter_code
_entity_poly.pdbx_strand_id
1 'polypeptide(L)'
;MLNPWLNYKFENSTVHNEDLDLINQFNSKAKTDFQYSDVLLPDPYIGSLNSKLMLLALNPGLSDSDFDVHKNTNYIEHHWKNINQTELDYPFYYLNPKLDCPGTDWWHKKLKWIIQDLNLKNVANNICCLQLTPYHSVRFKRNPKQLHTQRFIAHTLKEHIKKGYPIVIMRSKKLWVELVPELDTYQNAFLLRNPRNPTLSPNNIGDENYLKLLEILG
;
A
#
# COMPACT_ATOMS: atom_id res chain seq x y z
N MET A 1 -10.45 -15.65 1.15
CA MET A 1 -9.49 -15.88 2.26
C MET A 1 -9.84 -14.92 3.38
N LEU A 2 -9.72 -15.33 4.64
CA LEU A 2 -9.91 -14.41 5.77
C LEU A 2 -8.76 -13.39 5.82
N ASN A 3 -9.05 -12.16 6.24
CA ASN A 3 -8.06 -11.11 6.40
C ASN A 3 -7.29 -11.33 7.72
N PRO A 4 -5.98 -11.65 7.70
CA PRO A 4 -5.20 -11.93 8.91
C PRO A 4 -5.01 -10.66 9.78
N TRP A 5 -5.17 -9.49 9.19
CA TRP A 5 -4.99 -8.21 9.87
C TRP A 5 -6.23 -7.75 10.63
N LEU A 6 -7.39 -8.31 10.33
CA LEU A 6 -8.66 -7.90 10.91
C LEU A 6 -8.67 -8.16 12.43
N ASN A 7 -8.91 -7.12 13.22
CA ASN A 7 -8.90 -7.13 14.68
C ASN A 7 -7.59 -7.66 15.29
N TYR A 8 -6.48 -7.67 14.53
CA TYR A 8 -5.21 -8.16 15.02
C TYR A 8 -4.65 -7.23 16.09
N LYS A 9 -4.27 -7.75 17.25
CA LYS A 9 -3.73 -6.96 18.36
C LYS A 9 -2.20 -6.99 18.38
N PHE A 10 -1.59 -5.82 18.26
CA PHE A 10 -0.14 -5.63 18.35
C PHE A 10 0.28 -5.44 19.81
N GLU A 11 0.28 -6.51 20.61
CA GLU A 11 0.58 -6.43 22.05
C GLU A 11 2.08 -6.40 22.35
N ASN A 12 2.85 -7.35 21.80
CA ASN A 12 4.28 -7.52 22.10
C ASN A 12 5.21 -7.08 20.95
N SER A 13 4.67 -6.96 19.74
CA SER A 13 5.39 -6.56 18.53
C SER A 13 4.40 -5.99 17.53
N THR A 14 4.85 -5.07 16.68
CA THR A 14 4.07 -4.62 15.52
C THR A 14 4.19 -5.56 14.32
N VAL A 15 5.02 -6.61 14.42
CA VAL A 15 5.07 -7.71 13.44
C VAL A 15 3.91 -8.68 13.70
N HIS A 16 3.32 -9.19 12.62
CA HIS A 16 2.25 -10.17 12.71
C HIS A 16 2.85 -11.52 13.14
N ASN A 17 2.18 -12.25 14.04
CA ASN A 17 2.72 -13.49 14.60
C ASN A 17 3.05 -14.54 13.52
N GLU A 18 2.26 -14.60 12.46
CA GLU A 18 2.54 -15.51 11.31
C GLU A 18 3.85 -15.16 10.59
N ASP A 19 4.32 -13.91 10.64
CA ASP A 19 5.53 -13.46 9.95
C ASP A 19 6.74 -13.31 10.88
N LEU A 20 6.54 -13.36 12.20
CA LEU A 20 7.52 -13.00 13.22
C LEU A 20 8.86 -13.75 13.06
N ASP A 21 8.81 -15.07 12.90
CA ASP A 21 10.01 -15.90 12.73
C ASP A 21 10.80 -15.53 11.46
N LEU A 22 10.08 -15.25 10.36
CA LEU A 22 10.69 -14.89 9.09
C LEU A 22 11.30 -13.49 9.13
N ILE A 23 10.67 -12.55 9.84
CA ILE A 23 11.19 -11.20 10.04
C ILE A 23 12.41 -11.23 10.95
N ASN A 24 12.39 -11.95 12.07
CA ASN A 24 13.54 -12.12 12.96
C ASN A 24 14.72 -12.79 12.24
N GLN A 25 14.46 -13.85 11.47
CA GLN A 25 15.49 -14.52 10.67
C GLN A 25 16.11 -13.57 9.62
N PHE A 26 15.31 -12.70 9.02
CA PHE A 26 15.80 -11.73 8.04
C PHE A 26 16.60 -10.60 8.72
N ASN A 27 16.03 -9.98 9.77
CA ASN A 27 16.63 -8.85 10.47
C ASN A 27 17.98 -9.20 11.12
N SER A 28 18.13 -10.42 11.66
CA SER A 28 19.40 -10.89 12.24
C SER A 28 20.57 -10.96 11.24
N LYS A 29 20.28 -10.94 9.93
CA LYS A 29 21.29 -11.00 8.85
C LYS A 29 21.35 -9.72 8.01
N ALA A 30 20.31 -8.90 8.04
CA ALA A 30 20.22 -7.67 7.27
C ALA A 30 21.06 -6.56 7.90
N LYS A 31 21.60 -5.66 7.06
CA LYS A 31 22.14 -4.37 7.57
C LYS A 31 20.99 -3.50 8.05
N THR A 32 21.25 -2.62 9.01
CA THR A 32 20.25 -1.75 9.67
C THR A 32 19.26 -1.10 8.70
N ASP A 33 19.73 -0.44 7.63
CA ASP A 33 18.85 0.22 6.65
C ASP A 33 17.81 -0.70 6.00
N PHE A 34 18.10 -2.00 5.93
CA PHE A 34 17.23 -2.98 5.28
C PHE A 34 16.37 -3.75 6.27
N GLN A 35 16.59 -3.60 7.58
CA GLN A 35 15.79 -4.28 8.59
C GLN A 35 14.35 -3.76 8.56
N TYR A 36 13.40 -4.68 8.74
CA TYR A 36 12.00 -4.33 8.90
C TYR A 36 11.75 -3.90 10.34
N SER A 37 11.07 -2.77 10.52
CA SER A 37 10.69 -2.27 11.85
C SER A 37 9.71 -3.23 12.53
N ASP A 38 9.97 -3.48 13.81
CA ASP A 38 9.14 -4.26 14.74
C ASP A 38 8.44 -3.39 15.80
N VAL A 39 8.56 -2.06 15.65
CA VAL A 39 7.97 -1.06 16.55
C VAL A 39 6.98 -0.12 15.85
N LEU A 40 7.01 -0.02 14.52
CA LEU A 40 6.01 0.75 13.76
C LEU A 40 4.87 -0.14 13.31
N LEU A 41 3.63 0.34 13.48
CA LEU A 41 2.43 -0.31 12.95
C LEU A 41 2.61 -0.68 11.45
N PRO A 42 2.20 -1.89 11.03
CA PRO A 42 2.33 -2.33 9.65
C PRO A 42 1.23 -1.76 8.76
N ASP A 43 1.55 -1.52 7.49
CA ASP A 43 0.60 -1.09 6.46
C ASP A 43 0.53 -2.13 5.33
N PRO A 44 -0.22 -3.24 5.49
CA PRO A 44 -0.44 -4.20 4.41
C PRO A 44 -1.20 -3.59 3.24
N TYR A 45 -2.12 -2.68 3.54
CA TYR A 45 -2.89 -1.93 2.56
C TYR A 45 -3.38 -0.60 3.14
N ILE A 46 -3.64 0.36 2.27
CA ILE A 46 -4.15 1.70 2.59
C ILE A 46 -5.34 1.97 1.68
N GLY A 47 -6.53 2.13 2.22
CA GLY A 47 -7.76 2.32 1.46
C GLY A 47 -8.75 1.17 1.58
N SER A 48 -9.88 1.33 0.89
CA SER A 48 -10.91 0.28 0.82
C SER A 48 -10.43 -0.86 -0.08
N LEU A 49 -10.45 -2.09 0.43
CA LEU A 49 -10.16 -3.30 -0.36
C LEU A 49 -11.21 -3.54 -1.48
N ASN A 50 -12.34 -2.81 -1.45
CA ASN A 50 -13.36 -2.79 -2.50
C ASN A 50 -13.22 -1.63 -3.50
N SER A 51 -12.14 -0.86 -3.40
CA SER A 51 -11.82 0.25 -4.32
C SER A 51 -11.80 -0.19 -5.79
N LYS A 52 -12.03 0.78 -6.69
CA LYS A 52 -12.02 0.56 -8.15
C LYS A 52 -10.60 0.56 -8.73
N LEU A 53 -9.61 1.14 -8.03
CA LEU A 53 -8.22 1.18 -8.48
C LEU A 53 -7.28 0.66 -7.38
N MET A 54 -6.47 -0.33 -7.72
CA MET A 54 -5.37 -0.78 -6.85
C MET A 54 -4.02 -0.22 -7.29
N LEU A 55 -3.26 0.28 -6.33
CA LEU A 55 -1.88 0.72 -6.48
C LEU A 55 -0.97 -0.33 -5.85
N LEU A 56 0.09 -0.74 -6.54
CA LEU A 56 1.02 -1.76 -6.04
C LEU A 56 2.36 -1.13 -5.68
N ALA A 57 2.65 -1.06 -4.38
CA ALA A 57 3.89 -0.51 -3.81
C ALA A 57 4.82 -1.63 -3.29
N LEU A 58 5.95 -1.27 -2.68
CA LEU A 58 6.92 -2.24 -2.15
C LEU A 58 6.70 -2.48 -0.66
N ASN A 59 7.06 -1.51 0.14
CA ASN A 59 6.82 -1.49 1.57
C ASN A 59 6.74 -0.01 2.01
N PRO A 60 6.19 0.27 3.20
CA PRO A 60 6.26 1.60 3.79
C PRO A 60 7.71 2.06 4.00
N GLY A 61 7.97 3.34 3.76
CA GLY A 61 9.27 3.93 4.07
C GLY A 61 9.45 4.11 5.57
N LEU A 62 10.70 4.11 6.03
CA LEU A 62 11.05 4.46 7.41
C LEU A 62 11.91 5.72 7.42
N SER A 63 11.48 6.68 8.22
CA SER A 63 12.16 7.93 8.56
C SER A 63 11.99 8.21 10.06
N ASP A 64 12.84 9.09 10.61
CA ASP A 64 12.78 9.41 12.05
C ASP A 64 11.44 10.02 12.46
N SER A 65 10.79 10.79 11.57
CA SER A 65 9.46 11.35 11.81
C SER A 65 8.36 10.29 11.97
N ASP A 66 8.53 9.10 11.41
CA ASP A 66 7.49 8.06 11.48
C ASP A 66 7.31 7.52 12.91
N PHE A 67 8.34 7.56 13.75
CA PHE A 67 8.22 7.13 15.15
C PHE A 67 7.25 7.99 15.95
N ASP A 68 7.15 9.29 15.66
CA ASP A 68 6.23 10.19 16.36
C ASP A 68 4.82 10.11 15.77
N VAL A 69 4.71 9.92 14.45
CA VAL A 69 3.43 9.69 13.77
C VAL A 69 2.74 8.43 14.33
N HIS A 70 3.49 7.34 14.50
CA HIS A 70 2.94 6.08 15.00
C HIS A 70 2.64 6.08 16.53
N LYS A 71 2.87 7.20 17.23
CA LYS A 71 2.39 7.46 18.60
C LYS A 71 1.17 8.38 18.63
N ASN A 72 0.86 9.06 17.53
CA ASN A 72 -0.24 10.00 17.45
C ASN A 72 -1.59 9.24 17.45
N THR A 73 -2.46 9.54 18.41
CA THR A 73 -3.75 8.85 18.58
C THR A 73 -4.69 9.01 17.39
N ASN A 74 -4.69 10.18 16.76
CA ASN A 74 -5.50 10.44 15.56
C ASN A 74 -5.00 9.61 14.37
N TYR A 75 -3.68 9.51 14.18
CA TYR A 75 -3.10 8.61 13.16
C TYR A 75 -3.46 7.15 13.43
N ILE A 76 -3.23 6.69 14.66
CA ILE A 76 -3.51 5.32 15.10
C ILE A 76 -4.99 4.99 14.86
N GLU A 77 -5.93 5.85 15.23
CA GLU A 77 -7.37 5.61 15.01
C GLU A 77 -7.70 5.40 13.52
N HIS A 78 -7.16 6.23 12.63
CA HIS A 78 -7.40 6.11 11.19
C HIS A 78 -6.75 4.85 10.61
N HIS A 79 -5.53 4.53 11.06
CA HIS A 79 -4.85 3.29 10.71
C HIS A 79 -5.68 2.06 11.11
N TRP A 80 -6.15 1.99 12.35
CA TRP A 80 -6.98 0.89 12.84
C TRP A 80 -8.30 0.77 12.09
N LYS A 81 -8.96 1.91 11.82
CA LYS A 81 -10.20 1.91 11.02
C LYS A 81 -9.95 1.37 9.61
N ASN A 82 -8.83 1.74 8.99
CA ASN A 82 -8.40 1.18 7.71
C ASN A 82 -8.12 -0.32 7.79
N ILE A 83 -7.31 -0.78 8.76
CA ILE A 83 -7.00 -2.21 8.93
C ILE A 83 -8.28 -3.02 9.11
N ASN A 84 -9.21 -2.54 9.94
CA ASN A 84 -10.47 -3.22 10.20
C ASN A 84 -11.53 -3.01 9.11
N GLN A 85 -11.21 -2.25 8.05
CA GLN A 85 -12.14 -1.92 6.96
C GLN A 85 -13.47 -1.33 7.47
N THR A 86 -13.40 -0.55 8.56
CA THR A 86 -14.54 0.21 9.07
C THR A 86 -14.74 1.49 8.26
N GLU A 87 -15.95 2.02 8.28
CA GLU A 87 -16.32 3.20 7.51
C GLU A 87 -15.47 4.43 7.89
N LEU A 88 -14.95 5.09 6.85
CA LEU A 88 -14.16 6.33 6.91
C LEU A 88 -14.62 7.24 5.77
N ASP A 89 -14.73 8.55 6.03
CA ASP A 89 -15.00 9.54 4.98
C ASP A 89 -13.95 9.52 3.85
N TYR A 90 -12.71 9.21 4.23
CA TYR A 90 -11.54 9.07 3.36
C TYR A 90 -10.87 7.72 3.66
N PRO A 91 -11.33 6.61 3.05
CA PRO A 91 -10.80 5.26 3.31
C PRO A 91 -9.30 5.18 3.05
N PHE A 92 -8.82 5.82 1.99
CA PHE A 92 -7.40 6.08 1.80
C PHE A 92 -6.96 7.17 2.78
N TYR A 93 -6.69 6.80 4.02
CA TYR A 93 -6.61 7.74 5.14
C TYR A 93 -5.53 8.81 5.01
N TYR A 94 -4.44 8.58 4.26
CA TYR A 94 -3.45 9.63 3.99
C TYR A 94 -3.98 10.81 3.18
N LEU A 95 -5.19 10.70 2.60
CA LEU A 95 -5.90 11.81 1.95
C LEU A 95 -6.95 12.44 2.86
N ASN A 96 -7.06 12.01 4.12
CA ASN A 96 -7.96 12.60 5.09
C ASN A 96 -7.42 13.98 5.53
N PRO A 97 -8.17 15.08 5.36
CA PRO A 97 -7.72 16.43 5.75
C PRO A 97 -7.43 16.61 7.24
N LYS A 98 -7.84 15.66 8.10
CA LYS A 98 -7.56 15.67 9.54
C LYS A 98 -6.21 15.05 9.91
N LEU A 99 -5.49 14.47 8.96
CA LEU A 99 -4.15 13.94 9.18
C LEU A 99 -3.11 14.89 8.57
N ASP A 100 -2.04 15.09 9.30
CA ASP A 100 -0.88 15.88 8.90
C ASP A 100 0.38 15.11 9.29
N CYS A 101 0.97 14.41 8.32
CA CYS A 101 2.17 13.61 8.54
C CYS A 101 2.97 13.41 7.23
N PRO A 102 4.23 12.96 7.28
CA PRO A 102 5.02 12.74 6.06
C PRO A 102 4.35 11.84 5.02
N GLY A 103 3.53 10.88 5.46
CA GLY A 103 2.73 10.04 4.58
C GLY A 103 1.65 10.81 3.81
N THR A 104 0.97 11.79 4.44
CA THR A 104 -0.03 12.62 3.74
C THR A 104 0.64 13.45 2.65
N ASP A 105 1.75 14.12 2.97
CA ASP A 105 2.54 14.90 1.99
C ASP A 105 2.98 14.06 0.80
N TRP A 106 3.48 12.86 1.08
CA TRP A 106 3.95 11.96 0.04
C TRP A 106 2.80 11.54 -0.89
N TRP A 107 1.67 11.10 -0.34
CA TRP A 107 0.53 10.64 -1.12
C TRP A 107 -0.14 11.77 -1.90
N HIS A 108 -0.30 12.96 -1.31
CA HIS A 108 -0.75 14.15 -2.03
C HIS A 108 0.14 14.47 -3.23
N LYS A 109 1.46 14.33 -3.09
CA LYS A 109 2.40 14.50 -4.22
C LYS A 109 2.27 13.40 -5.27
N LYS A 110 2.04 12.13 -4.89
CA LYS A 110 1.89 11.03 -5.86
C LYS A 110 0.56 11.05 -6.59
N LEU A 111 -0.48 11.57 -5.95
CA LEU A 111 -1.84 11.59 -6.48
C LEU A 111 -2.28 12.99 -6.95
N LYS A 112 -1.37 13.97 -6.96
CA LYS A 112 -1.68 15.37 -7.29
C LYS A 112 -2.55 15.52 -8.54
N TRP A 113 -2.16 14.91 -9.65
CA TRP A 113 -2.84 15.06 -10.94
C TRP A 113 -4.27 14.53 -10.87
N ILE A 114 -4.45 13.31 -10.37
CA ILE A 114 -5.79 12.70 -10.30
C ILE A 114 -6.71 13.40 -9.29
N ILE A 115 -6.14 13.96 -8.22
CA ILE A 115 -6.89 14.79 -7.27
C ILE A 115 -7.34 16.10 -7.92
N GLN A 116 -6.51 16.70 -8.79
CA GLN A 116 -6.82 17.94 -9.51
C GLN A 116 -7.91 17.76 -10.56
N ASP A 117 -7.88 16.65 -11.31
CA ASP A 117 -8.87 16.36 -12.36
C ASP A 117 -10.20 15.83 -11.80
N LEU A 118 -10.17 15.28 -10.59
CA LEU A 118 -11.36 14.83 -9.85
C LEU A 118 -11.54 15.69 -8.60
N ASN A 119 -11.67 15.04 -7.43
CA ASN A 119 -11.61 15.70 -6.13
C ASN A 119 -11.04 14.74 -5.09
N LEU A 120 -10.50 15.30 -4.00
CA LEU A 120 -9.80 14.56 -2.95
C LEU A 120 -10.62 13.41 -2.36
N LYS A 121 -11.89 13.68 -2.00
CA LYS A 121 -12.76 12.68 -1.36
C LYS A 121 -13.09 11.54 -2.33
N ASN A 122 -13.37 11.87 -3.59
CA ASN A 122 -13.64 10.86 -4.61
C ASN A 122 -12.43 9.93 -4.85
N VAL A 123 -11.23 10.51 -4.97
CA VAL A 123 -9.99 9.72 -5.08
C VAL A 123 -9.83 8.82 -3.86
N ALA A 124 -9.93 9.36 -2.64
CA ALA A 124 -9.76 8.59 -1.41
C ALA A 124 -10.73 7.41 -1.24
N ASN A 125 -11.93 7.49 -1.82
CA ASN A 125 -12.95 6.44 -1.76
C ASN A 125 -12.76 5.35 -2.83
N ASN A 126 -12.05 5.65 -3.93
CA ASN A 126 -11.96 4.75 -5.07
C ASN A 126 -10.57 4.15 -5.32
N ILE A 127 -9.58 4.45 -4.47
CA ILE A 127 -8.24 3.87 -4.55
C ILE A 127 -7.89 3.04 -3.32
N CYS A 128 -7.03 2.05 -3.51
CA CYS A 128 -6.35 1.33 -2.45
C CYS A 128 -4.90 1.05 -2.85
N CYS A 129 -3.96 1.19 -1.92
CA CYS A 129 -2.58 0.77 -2.12
C CYS A 129 -2.35 -0.55 -1.41
N LEU A 130 -1.84 -1.56 -2.11
CA LEU A 130 -1.32 -2.78 -1.53
C LEU A 130 0.20 -2.67 -1.40
N GLN A 131 0.73 -3.00 -0.23
CA GLN A 131 2.17 -3.14 -0.02
C GLN A 131 2.58 -4.59 -0.23
N LEU A 132 3.66 -4.81 -0.98
CA LEU A 132 4.21 -6.16 -1.15
C LEU A 132 4.67 -6.71 0.21
N THR A 133 5.28 -5.87 1.05
CA THR A 133 5.68 -6.19 2.41
C THR A 133 5.12 -5.12 3.34
N PRO A 134 4.39 -5.49 4.41
CA PRO A 134 3.62 -4.52 5.21
C PRO A 134 4.50 -3.71 6.18
N TYR A 135 5.77 -4.09 6.37
CA TYR A 135 6.64 -3.54 7.41
C TYR A 135 7.56 -2.42 6.88
N HIS A 136 7.77 -1.41 7.71
CA HIS A 136 8.60 -0.25 7.39
C HIS A 136 10.08 -0.63 7.31
N SER A 137 10.82 -0.02 6.38
CA SER A 137 12.30 -0.08 6.32
C SER A 137 12.85 1.17 5.65
N VAL A 138 14.09 1.55 5.98
CA VAL A 138 14.74 2.72 5.34
C VAL A 138 14.96 2.44 3.86
N ARG A 139 15.36 1.20 3.55
CA ARG A 139 15.57 0.70 2.20
C ARG A 139 14.92 -0.66 2.06
N PHE A 140 14.07 -0.81 1.06
CA PHE A 140 13.48 -2.10 0.76
C PHE A 140 14.54 -3.14 0.38
N LYS A 141 14.45 -4.31 1.02
CA LYS A 141 15.08 -5.53 0.54
C LYS A 141 14.15 -6.71 0.80
N ARG A 142 13.81 -7.43 -0.26
CA ARG A 142 12.93 -8.60 -0.19
C ARG A 142 13.43 -9.62 0.84
N ASN A 143 12.51 -10.13 1.67
CA ASN A 143 12.74 -11.34 2.44
C ASN A 143 12.88 -12.53 1.46
N PRO A 144 13.97 -13.34 1.53
CA PRO A 144 14.16 -14.49 0.64
C PRO A 144 12.99 -15.48 0.69
N LYS A 145 12.30 -15.56 1.83
CA LYS A 145 11.08 -16.35 1.99
C LYS A 145 9.86 -15.46 1.87
N GLN A 146 8.81 -15.97 1.24
CA GLN A 146 7.52 -15.31 1.21
C GLN A 146 6.94 -15.28 2.63
N LEU A 147 6.51 -14.09 3.06
CA LEU A 147 5.81 -13.91 4.32
C LEU A 147 4.42 -14.55 4.26
N HIS A 148 3.93 -15.06 5.38
CA HIS A 148 2.64 -15.74 5.45
C HIS A 148 1.49 -14.77 5.15
N THR A 149 1.54 -13.55 5.69
CA THR A 149 0.50 -12.54 5.46
C THR A 149 0.43 -12.05 4.00
N GLN A 150 1.49 -12.22 3.21
CA GLN A 150 1.47 -11.89 1.76
C GLN A 150 0.47 -12.74 0.98
N ARG A 151 0.06 -13.91 1.50
CA ARG A 151 -0.99 -14.73 0.87
C ARG A 151 -2.32 -13.99 0.80
N PHE A 152 -2.65 -13.19 1.82
CA PHE A 152 -3.85 -12.36 1.81
C PHE A 152 -3.75 -11.26 0.74
N ILE A 153 -2.62 -10.56 0.66
CA ILE A 153 -2.37 -9.55 -0.38
C ILE A 153 -2.49 -10.15 -1.79
N ALA A 154 -1.91 -11.34 -2.00
CA ALA A 154 -2.02 -12.06 -3.26
C ALA A 154 -3.48 -12.41 -3.59
N HIS A 155 -4.24 -12.90 -2.61
CA HIS A 155 -5.66 -13.20 -2.78
C HIS A 155 -6.46 -11.95 -3.15
N THR A 156 -6.30 -10.87 -2.41
CA THR A 156 -6.96 -9.58 -2.65
C THR A 156 -6.68 -9.06 -4.06
N LEU A 157 -5.43 -9.12 -4.51
CA LEU A 157 -5.05 -8.71 -5.86
C LEU A 157 -5.70 -9.61 -6.94
N LYS A 158 -5.77 -10.92 -6.71
CA LYS A 158 -6.46 -11.85 -7.64
C LYS A 158 -7.96 -11.57 -7.73
N GLU A 159 -8.62 -11.28 -6.61
CA GLU A 159 -10.04 -10.90 -6.63
C GLU A 159 -10.27 -9.59 -7.37
N HIS A 160 -9.34 -8.62 -7.26
CA HIS A 160 -9.41 -7.37 -8.02
C HIS A 160 -9.22 -7.58 -9.53
N ILE A 161 -8.30 -8.47 -9.93
CA ILE A 161 -8.14 -8.90 -11.33
C ILE A 161 -9.43 -9.52 -11.86
N LYS A 162 -10.09 -10.40 -11.09
CA LYS A 162 -11.36 -11.02 -11.48
C LYS A 162 -12.48 -10.00 -11.71
N LYS A 163 -12.48 -8.89 -10.97
CA LYS A 163 -13.43 -7.79 -11.15
C LYS A 163 -13.17 -6.97 -12.43
N GLY A 164 -12.03 -7.16 -13.10
CA GLY A 164 -11.68 -6.39 -14.30
C GLY A 164 -11.25 -4.95 -14.00
N TYR A 165 -11.01 -4.61 -12.74
CA TYR A 165 -10.64 -3.27 -12.30
C TYR A 165 -9.18 -2.92 -12.56
N PRO A 166 -8.86 -1.64 -12.80
CA PRO A 166 -7.51 -1.21 -13.12
C PRO A 166 -6.56 -1.41 -11.94
N ILE A 167 -5.29 -1.67 -12.30
CA ILE A 167 -4.16 -1.80 -11.38
C ILE A 167 -3.03 -0.91 -11.87
N VAL A 168 -2.44 -0.11 -10.98
CA VAL A 168 -1.22 0.64 -11.27
C VAL A 168 -0.06 0.05 -10.48
N ILE A 169 0.90 -0.51 -11.20
CA ILE A 169 2.13 -1.05 -10.63
C ILE A 169 3.10 0.13 -10.44
N MET A 170 3.26 0.59 -9.20
CA MET A 170 4.11 1.74 -8.91
C MET A 170 5.59 1.36 -8.97
N ARG A 171 5.94 0.16 -8.47
CA ARG A 171 7.33 -0.33 -8.42
C ARG A 171 7.37 -1.86 -8.53
N SER A 172 8.51 -2.37 -9.00
CA SER A 172 8.89 -3.79 -8.92
C SER A 172 7.87 -4.79 -9.51
N LYS A 173 7.41 -4.56 -10.75
CA LYS A 173 6.51 -5.48 -11.49
C LYS A 173 6.92 -6.96 -11.32
N LYS A 174 8.21 -7.27 -11.46
CA LYS A 174 8.73 -8.63 -11.32
C LYS A 174 8.32 -9.30 -10.00
N LEU A 175 8.46 -8.60 -8.87
CA LEU A 175 8.11 -9.17 -7.56
C LEU A 175 6.61 -9.36 -7.39
N TRP A 176 5.81 -8.45 -7.93
CA TRP A 176 4.35 -8.56 -7.92
C TRP A 176 3.87 -9.71 -8.79
N VAL A 177 4.46 -9.91 -9.97
CA VAL A 177 4.19 -11.06 -10.85
C VAL A 177 4.62 -12.38 -10.22
N GLU A 178 5.76 -12.41 -9.53
CA GLU A 178 6.17 -13.60 -8.77
C GLU A 178 5.15 -13.97 -7.67
N LEU A 179 4.51 -12.98 -7.04
CA LEU A 179 3.47 -13.21 -6.03
C LEU A 179 2.11 -13.57 -6.66
N VAL A 180 1.75 -12.93 -7.77
CA VAL A 180 0.49 -13.10 -8.51
C VAL A 180 0.78 -13.19 -10.01
N PRO A 181 1.04 -14.40 -10.55
CA PRO A 181 1.40 -14.58 -11.95
C PRO A 181 0.35 -14.08 -12.95
N GLU A 182 -0.93 -14.09 -12.58
CA GLU A 182 -2.04 -13.59 -13.39
C GLU A 182 -1.90 -12.10 -13.75
N LEU A 183 -1.11 -11.35 -12.96
CA LEU A 183 -0.84 -9.93 -13.21
C LEU A 183 -0.04 -9.70 -14.50
N ASP A 184 0.78 -10.66 -14.95
CA ASP A 184 1.69 -10.43 -16.08
C ASP A 184 0.97 -10.26 -17.42
N THR A 185 -0.14 -11.00 -17.59
CA THR A 185 -0.98 -10.98 -18.80
C THR A 185 -2.22 -10.13 -18.64
N TYR A 186 -2.42 -9.50 -17.48
CA TYR A 186 -3.62 -8.72 -17.18
C TYR A 186 -3.60 -7.38 -17.92
N GLN A 187 -4.53 -7.22 -18.86
CA GLN A 187 -4.57 -6.07 -19.76
C GLN A 187 -4.89 -4.74 -19.07
N ASN A 188 -5.51 -4.77 -17.89
CA ASN A 188 -5.84 -3.56 -17.13
C ASN A 188 -4.81 -3.26 -16.02
N ALA A 189 -3.56 -3.76 -16.17
CA ALA A 189 -2.43 -3.39 -15.33
C ALA A 189 -1.49 -2.41 -16.05
N PHE A 190 -1.20 -1.28 -15.41
CA PHE A 190 -0.34 -0.22 -15.95
C PHE A 190 0.93 -0.11 -15.10
N LEU A 191 2.10 -0.26 -15.72
CA LEU A 191 3.39 -0.03 -15.05
C LEU A 191 3.80 1.43 -15.20
N LEU A 192 4.09 2.10 -14.08
CA LEU A 192 4.64 3.45 -14.13
C LEU A 192 6.04 3.46 -14.75
N ARG A 193 6.29 4.42 -15.66
CA ARG A 193 7.57 4.58 -16.37
C ARG A 193 8.75 4.90 -15.44
N ASN A 194 8.49 5.66 -14.37
CA ASN A 194 9.51 6.08 -13.41
C ASN A 194 9.27 5.47 -12.01
N PRO A 195 9.92 4.33 -11.68
CA PRO A 195 9.75 3.69 -10.38
C PRO A 195 10.45 4.45 -9.23
N ARG A 196 11.34 5.41 -9.52
CA ARG A 196 12.00 6.24 -8.49
C ARG A 196 11.10 7.41 -8.07
N ASN A 197 10.21 7.86 -8.95
CA ASN A 197 9.20 8.86 -8.64
C ASN A 197 7.82 8.39 -9.16
N PRO A 198 7.11 7.53 -8.40
CA PRO A 198 5.89 6.89 -8.86
C PRO A 198 4.66 7.81 -8.72
N THR A 199 4.73 9.00 -9.29
CA THR A 199 3.57 9.91 -9.37
C THR A 199 2.61 9.39 -10.43
N LEU A 200 1.31 9.34 -10.11
CA LEU A 200 0.25 9.04 -11.07
C LEU A 200 -0.03 10.29 -11.89
N SER A 201 0.76 10.49 -12.95
CA SER A 201 0.60 11.57 -13.91
C SER A 201 0.42 11.01 -15.32
N PRO A 202 -0.16 11.79 -16.26
CA PRO A 202 -0.31 11.37 -17.65
C PRO A 202 1.01 10.88 -18.25
N ASN A 203 2.10 11.62 -18.03
CA ASN A 203 3.43 11.24 -18.51
C ASN A 203 3.95 9.91 -17.91
N ASN A 204 3.59 9.57 -16.67
CA ASN A 204 4.12 8.38 -16.02
C ASN A 204 3.32 7.10 -16.31
N ILE A 205 2.00 7.24 -16.54
CA ILE A 205 1.09 6.11 -16.83
C ILE A 205 0.77 5.96 -18.34
N GLY A 206 0.94 7.03 -19.12
CA GLY A 206 0.48 7.18 -20.50
C GLY A 206 -0.89 7.86 -20.58
N ASP A 207 -1.07 8.79 -21.51
CA ASP A 207 -2.26 9.65 -21.57
C ASP A 207 -3.57 8.86 -21.73
N GLU A 208 -3.59 7.85 -22.60
CA GLU A 208 -4.76 6.97 -22.79
C GLU A 208 -5.14 6.22 -21.51
N ASN A 209 -4.15 5.66 -20.81
CA ASN A 209 -4.38 4.96 -19.55
C ASN A 209 -4.83 5.93 -18.45
N TYR A 210 -4.28 7.15 -18.44
CA TYR A 210 -4.66 8.19 -17.49
C TYR A 210 -6.13 8.59 -17.66
N LEU A 211 -6.56 8.86 -18.91
CA LEU A 211 -7.96 9.16 -19.23
C LEU A 211 -8.89 8.02 -18.82
N LYS A 212 -8.50 6.78 -19.07
CA LYS A 212 -9.25 5.59 -18.62
C LYS A 212 -9.40 5.54 -17.11
N LEU A 213 -8.35 5.91 -16.34
CA LEU A 213 -8.47 5.99 -14.88
C LEU A 213 -9.46 7.07 -14.45
N LEU A 214 -9.46 8.24 -15.11
CA LEU A 214 -10.41 9.31 -14.79
C LEU A 214 -11.85 8.87 -15.05
N GLU A 215 -12.13 8.18 -16.16
CA GLU A 215 -13.47 7.68 -16.48
C GLU A 215 -13.99 6.67 -15.45
N ILE A 216 -13.12 5.79 -14.93
CA ILE A 216 -13.51 4.76 -13.96
C ILE A 216 -13.75 5.36 -12.56
N LEU A 217 -12.99 6.40 -12.23
CA LEU A 217 -12.95 6.99 -10.90
C LEU A 217 -13.90 8.18 -10.76
N GLY A 218 -14.21 8.91 -11.83
CA GLY A 218 -15.24 9.95 -11.89
C GLY A 218 -16.65 9.40 -11.70
#